data_AF-R5QNE3-F1
#
_entry.id   AF-R5QNE3-F1
#
_cell.length_a   1.000
_cell.length_b   1.000
_cell.length_c   1.000
_cell.angle_alpha   90.00
_cell.angle_beta   90.00
_cell.angle_gamma   90.00
#
_symmetry.space_group_name_H-M   'P 1'
#
loop_
_entity.id
_entity.type
_entity.pdbx_description
1 polymer ?
#
loop_
_entity_poly.entity_id
_entity_poly.type
_entity_poly.pdbx_seq_one_letter_code
_entity_poly.pdbx_strand_id
1 'polypeptide(L)' 'MPRTKTGEFNQIAYQNEFNKRNYDRIEIKVPKGRKAVIKAAATAAGQSVNEFIAKAIDERMERDGDSEADRKG' A
#
# COMPACT_ATOMS: atom_id res chain seq x y z
N MET A 1 11.62 38.61 31.06
CA MET A 1 10.81 37.37 31.04
C MET A 1 11.40 36.45 29.98
N PRO A 2 11.86 35.23 30.30
CA PRO A 2 12.34 34.31 29.27
C PRO A 2 11.13 33.83 28.45
N ARG A 3 11.19 33.97 27.12
CA ARG A 3 10.17 33.38 26.23
C ARG A 3 10.26 31.87 26.36
N THR A 4 9.21 31.24 26.85
CA THR A 4 9.02 29.80 26.72
C THR A 4 9.10 29.43 25.24
N LYS A 5 9.96 28.45 24.90
CA LYS A 5 10.01 27.83 23.57
C LYS A 5 8.70 27.07 23.34
N THR A 6 7.69 27.75 22.82
CA THR A 6 6.43 27.12 22.41
C THR A 6 6.64 26.41 21.08
N GLY A 7 6.41 25.10 21.06
CA GLY A 7 6.21 24.31 19.84
C GLY A 7 7.42 23.54 19.33
N GLU A 8 7.79 22.44 19.99
CA GLU A 8 8.60 21.42 19.34
C GLU A 8 7.79 20.75 18.22
N PHE A 9 8.33 20.72 17.01
CA PHE A 9 7.70 20.04 15.87
C PHE A 9 7.56 18.55 16.17
N ASN A 10 6.32 18.06 16.22
CA ASN A 10 6.05 16.64 16.41
C ASN A 10 6.01 15.92 15.05
N GLN A 11 7.18 15.42 14.63
CA GLN A 11 7.36 14.69 13.37
C GLN A 11 6.45 13.45 13.27
N ILE A 12 6.22 12.73 14.37
CA ILE A 12 5.41 11.50 14.37
C ILE A 12 3.94 11.84 14.06
N ALA A 13 3.40 12.87 14.71
CA ALA A 13 2.04 13.33 14.47
C ALA A 13 1.83 13.78 13.02
N TYR A 14 2.80 14.54 12.49
CA TYR A 14 2.78 15.00 11.10
C TYR A 14 2.76 13.82 10.11
N GLN A 15 3.65 12.83 10.28
CA GLN A 15 3.71 11.67 9.38
C GLN A 15 2.44 10.82 9.46
N ASN A 16 1.86 10.64 10.65
CA ASN A 16 0.62 9.89 10.82
C ASN A 16 -0.55 10.59 10.13
N GLU A 17 -0.65 11.91 10.26
CA GLU A 17 -1.70 12.70 9.62
C GLU A 17 -1.54 12.73 8.10
N PHE A 18 -0.30 12.87 7.60
CA PHE A 18 -0.01 12.75 6.18
C PHE A 18 -0.43 11.38 5.64
N ASN A 19 -0.03 10.29 6.30
CA ASN A 19 -0.37 8.95 5.86
C ASN A 19 -1.88 8.71 5.84
N LYS A 20 -2.59 9.16 6.88
CA LYS A 20 -4.05 9.04 6.98
C LYS A 20 -4.78 9.79 5.88
N ARG A 21 -4.26 10.93 5.43
CA ARG A 21 -4.89 11.77 4.39
C ARG A 21 -4.61 11.28 2.97
N ASN A 22 -3.45 10.66 2.73
CA ASN A 22 -2.98 10.37 1.38
C ASN A 22 -3.01 8.89 0.99
N TYR A 23 -3.12 7.97 1.95
CA TYR A 23 -3.03 6.54 1.66
C TYR A 23 -4.09 5.73 2.41
N ASP A 24 -4.73 4.82 1.70
CA ASP A 24 -5.49 3.73 2.30
C ASP A 24 -4.52 2.60 2.70
N ARG A 25 -4.58 2.18 3.97
CA ARG A 25 -3.73 1.11 4.49
C ARG A 25 -4.43 -0.23 4.38
N ILE A 26 -3.86 -1.15 3.60
CA ILE A 26 -4.35 -2.53 3.49
C ILE A 26 -3.44 -3.45 4.30
N GLU A 27 -4.02 -4.12 5.31
CA GLU A 27 -3.35 -5.23 6.02
C GLU A 27 -3.79 -6.57 5.45
N ILE A 28 -2.84 -7.36 4.94
CA ILE A 28 -3.10 -8.69 4.42
C ILE A 28 -2.44 -9.77 5.28
N LYS A 29 -3.18 -10.85 5.51
CA LYS A 29 -2.64 -12.08 6.12
C LYS A 29 -2.36 -13.08 5.02
N VAL A 30 -1.11 -13.55 4.96
CA VAL A 30 -0.69 -14.61 4.05
C VAL A 30 -0.13 -15.78 4.86
N PRO A 31 -0.21 -17.03 4.35
CA PRO A 31 0.37 -18.18 5.03
C PRO A 31 1.85 -17.97 5.38
N LYS A 32 2.31 -18.62 6.46
CA LYS A 32 3.71 -18.56 6.88
C LYS A 32 4.63 -18.97 5.72
N GLY A 33 5.69 -18.20 5.51
CA GLY A 33 6.63 -18.40 4.40
C GLY A 33 6.22 -17.73 3.08
N ARG A 34 4.92 -17.47 2.85
CA ARG A 34 4.45 -16.89 1.58
C ARG A 34 4.97 -15.46 1.33
N LYS A 35 5.16 -14.68 2.40
CA LYS A 35 5.78 -13.34 2.32
C LYS A 35 7.18 -13.37 1.69
N ALA A 36 7.98 -14.40 1.94
CA ALA A 36 9.31 -14.52 1.36
C ALA A 36 9.23 -14.79 -0.16
N VAL A 37 8.27 -15.62 -0.57
CA VAL A 37 8.01 -15.91 -1.99
C VAL A 37 7.53 -14.65 -2.72
N ILE A 38 6.63 -13.87 -2.13
CA ILE A 38 6.16 -12.60 -2.70
C ILE A 38 7.33 -11.61 -2.85
N LYS A 39 8.20 -11.52 -1.83
CA LYS A 39 9.41 -10.67 -1.90
C LYS A 39 10.33 -11.07 -3.05
N ALA A 40 10.62 -12.36 -3.20
CA ALA A 40 11.47 -12.85 -4.28
C ALA A 40 10.87 -12.56 -5.66
N ALA A 41 9.55 -12.75 -5.81
CA ALA A 41 8.84 -12.43 -7.06
C ALA A 41 8.89 -10.93 -7.39
N ALA A 42 8.64 -10.06 -6.41
CA ALA A 42 8.76 -8.61 -6.58
C ALA A 42 10.18 -8.19 -6.98
N THR A 43 11.21 -8.75 -6.33
CA THR A 43 12.61 -8.48 -6.69
C THR A 43 12.94 -8.97 -8.11
N ALA A 44 12.48 -10.15 -8.50
CA ALA A 44 12.68 -10.66 -9.86
C ALA A 44 11.97 -9.79 -10.91
N ALA A 45 10.84 -9.17 -10.56
CA ALA A 45 10.13 -8.21 -11.39
C ALA A 45 10.74 -6.79 -11.37
N GLY A 46 11.76 -6.53 -10.55
CA GLY A 46 12.35 -5.19 -10.37
C GLY A 46 11.46 -4.21 -9.61
N GLN A 47 10.46 -4.71 -8.86
CA GLN A 47 9.45 -3.91 -8.18
C GLN A 47 9.60 -3.94 -6.67
N SER A 48 9.07 -2.92 -6.00
CA SER A 48 8.83 -3.02 -4.57
C SER A 48 7.73 -4.04 -4.27
N VAL A 49 7.73 -4.62 -3.07
CA VAL A 49 6.66 -5.56 -2.65
C VAL A 49 5.28 -4.90 -2.72
N ASN A 50 5.19 -3.62 -2.34
CA ASN A 50 3.92 -2.89 -2.36
C ASN A 50 3.41 -2.69 -3.79
N GLU A 51 4.28 -2.25 -4.68
CA GLU A 51 3.97 -2.07 -6.10
C GLU A 51 3.57 -3.39 -6.78
N PHE A 52 4.32 -4.47 -6.51
CA PHE A 52 4.00 -5.80 -7.02
C PHE A 52 2.61 -6.28 -6.57
N ILE A 53 2.24 -6.05 -5.31
CA ILE A 53 0.92 -6.41 -4.79
C ILE A 53 -0.17 -5.53 -5.38
N ALA A 54 0.03 -4.20 -5.44
CA ALA A 54 -0.94 -3.26 -5.99
C ALA A 54 -1.23 -3.60 -7.46
N LYS A 55 -0.19 -3.81 -8.27
CA LYS A 55 -0.33 -4.18 -9.68
C LYS A 55 -1.09 -5.50 -9.84
N ALA A 56 -0.83 -6.50 -9.01
CA ALA A 56 -1.56 -7.77 -9.06
C ALA A 56 -3.05 -7.62 -8.71
N ILE A 57 -3.42 -6.64 -7.88
CA ILE A 57 -4.81 -6.30 -7.58
C ILE A 57 -5.43 -5.61 -8.80
N ASP A 58 -4.76 -4.61 -9.37
CA ASP A 58 -5.22 -3.86 -10.54
C ASP A 58 -5.44 -4.80 -11.74
N GLU A 59 -4.44 -5.63 -12.09
CA GLU A 59 -4.53 -6.63 -13.17
C GLU A 59 -5.68 -7.62 -12.97
N ARG A 60 -6.01 -7.93 -11.72
CA ARG A 60 -7.16 -8.78 -11.41
C ARG A 60 -8.47 -8.03 -11.58
N MET A 61 -8.57 -6.80 -11.11
CA MET A 61 -9.76 -5.96 -11.28
C MET A 61 -10.04 -5.67 -12.75
N GLU A 62 -9.02 -5.40 -13.56
CA GLU A 62 -9.14 -5.20 -15.01
C GLU A 62 -9.69 -6.45 -15.70
N ARG A 63 -9.05 -7.61 -15.47
CA ARG A 63 -9.50 -8.89 -16.05
C ARG A 63 -10.94 -9.25 -15.65
N ASP A 64 -11.27 -9.07 -14.37
CA ASP A 64 -12.59 -9.43 -13.84
C ASP A 64 -13.66 -8.38 -14.24
N GLY A 65 -13.28 -7.11 -14.44
CA GLY A 65 -14.14 -6.01 -14.90
C GLY A 65 -14.47 -6.09 -16.39
N ASP A 66 -13.52 -6.46 -17.24
CA ASP A 66 -13.78 -6.81 -18.64
C ASP A 66 -14.71 -8.03 -18.75
N SER A 67 -14.62 -8.95 -17.77
CA SER A 67 -15.49 -10.14 -17.68
C SER A 67 -16.90 -9.85 -17.14
N GLU A 68 -17.20 -8.63 -16.69
CA GLU A 68 -18.53 -8.22 -16.21
C GLU A 68 -19.34 -7.51 -17.31
N ALA A 69 -18.66 -6.84 -18.25
CA ALA A 69 -19.28 -6.30 -19.48
C ALA A 69 -19.76 -7.41 -20.43
N ASP A 70 -19.03 -8.53 -20.53
CA ASP A 70 -19.38 -9.68 -21.39
C ASP A 70 -20.46 -10.60 -20.81
N ARG A 71 -20.83 -10.47 -19.52
CA ARG A 71 -21.87 -11.31 -18.88
C ARG A 71 -23.29 -10.74 -18.99
N LYS A 72 -23.44 -9.54 -19.57
CA LYS A 72 -24.74 -8.88 -19.82
C LYS A 72 -25.06 -8.68 -21.32
N GLY A 73 -24.32 -9.33 -22.20
CA GLY A 73 -24.57 -9.37 -23.65
C GLY A 73 -25.40 -10.59 -24.05
#